data_AF-A0A3P6ICX1-F1
#
_entry.id   AF-A0A3P6ICX1-F1
#
_cell.length_a   1.000
_cell.length_b   1.000
_cell.length_c   1.000
_cell.angle_alpha   90.00
_cell.angle_beta   90.00
_cell.angle_gamma   90.00
#
_symmetry.space_group_name_H-M   'P 1'
#
loop_
_entity.id
_entity.type
_entity.pdbx_description
1 polymer ?
#
loop_
_entity_poly.entity_id
_entity_poly.type
_entity_poly.pdbx_seq_one_letter_code
_entity_poly.pdbx_strand_id
1 'polypeptide(L)' 'MQEVYSDPSKQWWISDRRFQVLKPFYKLQIAVALPQDSGVYQCRLETDPLFSLKASTASVELLVIVGQLTS' A
#
# COMPACT_ATOMS: atom_id res chain seq x y z
N MET A 1 16.16 8.25 -14.94
CA MET A 1 15.92 7.97 -13.52
C MET A 1 14.69 8.76 -13.06
N GLN A 2 13.48 8.43 -13.54
CA GLN A 2 12.28 9.22 -13.20
C GLN A 2 10.96 8.55 -13.65
N GLU A 3 10.56 7.36 -13.17
CA GLU A 3 9.26 6.78 -13.62
C GLU A 3 8.44 6.00 -12.57
N VAL A 4 8.79 6.06 -11.28
CA VAL A 4 7.96 5.42 -10.25
C VAL A 4 7.07 6.42 -9.50
N TYR A 5 7.50 7.68 -9.38
CA TYR A 5 6.77 8.75 -8.69
C TYR A 5 5.93 9.64 -9.61
N SER A 6 6.07 9.49 -10.93
CA SER A 6 5.39 10.33 -11.93
C SER A 6 4.06 9.76 -12.42
N ASP A 7 3.65 8.59 -11.91
CA ASP A 7 2.38 7.97 -12.26
C ASP A 7 1.40 8.10 -11.08
N PRO A 8 0.46 9.07 -11.11
CA PRO A 8 -0.54 9.26 -10.07
C PRO A 8 -1.42 8.02 -9.85
N SER A 9 -1.51 7.10 -10.83
CA SER A 9 -2.24 5.84 -10.67
C SER A 9 -1.58 4.91 -9.63
N LYS A 10 -0.30 5.12 -9.34
CA LYS A 10 0.46 4.36 -8.33
C LYS A 10 0.37 4.95 -6.92
N GLN A 11 -0.33 6.07 -6.73
CA GLN A 11 -0.55 6.71 -5.42
C GLN A 11 -2.03 6.70 -5.01
N TRP A 12 -2.73 5.61 -5.32
CA TRP A 12 -4.16 5.43 -5.06
C TRP A 12 -4.56 5.66 -3.58
N TRP A 13 -3.65 5.42 -2.64
CA TRP A 13 -3.88 5.66 -1.21
C TRP A 13 -4.02 7.15 -0.84
N ILE A 14 -3.68 8.07 -1.73
CA ILE A 14 -3.89 9.51 -1.54
C ILE A 14 -5.30 9.91 -1.95
N SER A 15 -5.86 9.23 -2.95
CA SER A 15 -7.15 9.59 -3.57
C SER A 15 -8.35 9.04 -2.80
N ASP A 16 -8.21 7.89 -2.16
CA ASP A 16 -9.28 7.28 -1.35
C ASP A 16 -9.04 7.51 0.15
N ARG A 17 -9.96 8.25 0.77
CA ARG A 17 -9.91 8.66 2.19
C ARG A 17 -9.96 7.50 3.18
N ARG A 18 -10.33 6.29 2.75
CA ARG A 18 -10.27 5.08 3.58
C ARG A 18 -8.83 4.67 3.88
N PHE A 19 -7.89 5.04 3.03
CA PHE A 19 -6.48 4.74 3.19
C PHE A 19 -5.77 5.90 3.88
N GLN A 20 -4.94 5.57 4.86
CA GLN A 20 -4.13 6.53 5.58
C GLN A 20 -2.72 5.99 5.74
N VAL A 21 -1.74 6.80 5.37
CA VAL A 21 -0.32 6.50 5.61
C VAL A 21 0.11 7.23 6.88
N LEU A 22 0.35 6.46 7.94
CA LEU A 22 0.73 6.98 9.25
C LEU A 22 2.26 7.06 9.37
N LYS A 23 2.75 8.22 9.79
CA LYS A 23 4.15 8.51 10.10
C LYS A 23 4.43 8.28 11.60
N PRO A 24 5.67 7.98 12.03
CA PRO A 24 6.91 7.92 11.24
C PRO A 24 7.18 6.56 10.59
N PHE A 25 6.43 5.52 10.94
CA PHE A 25 6.74 4.13 10.56
C PHE A 25 6.16 3.69 9.20
N TYR A 26 5.65 4.62 8.39
CA TYR A 26 5.04 4.37 7.08
C TYR A 26 4.03 3.21 7.10
N LYS A 27 3.10 3.24 8.06
CA LYS A 27 2.04 2.23 8.19
C LYS A 27 0.87 2.61 7.28
N LEU A 28 0.42 1.68 6.43
CA LEU A 28 -0.85 1.81 5.72
C LEU A 28 -2.00 1.30 6.61
N GLN A 29 -2.99 2.16 6.85
CA GLN A 29 -4.24 1.80 7.53
C GLN A 29 -5.41 1.93 6.56
N ILE A 30 -6.28 0.91 6.53
CA ILE A 30 -7.52 0.89 5.76
C ILE A 30 -8.68 0.93 6.76
N ALA A 31 -9.44 2.03 6.80
CA ALA A 31 -10.48 2.23 7.83
C ALA A 31 -11.64 1.22 7.70
N VAL A 32 -12.05 0.93 6.48
CA VAL A 32 -13.06 -0.09 6.15
C VAL A 32 -12.53 -0.86 4.95
N ALA A 33 -12.08 -2.10 5.18
CA ALA A 33 -11.60 -2.99 4.12
C ALA A 33 -12.77 -3.60 3.36
N LEU A 34 -12.68 -3.59 2.04
CA LEU A 34 -13.69 -4.12 1.12
C LEU A 34 -13.06 -5.23 0.26
N PRO A 35 -13.84 -6.17 -0.29
CA PRO A 35 -13.30 -7.28 -1.08
C PRO A 35 -12.40 -6.84 -2.24
N GLN A 36 -12.71 -5.72 -2.89
CA GLN A 36 -11.90 -5.16 -3.98
C GLN A 36 -10.53 -4.61 -3.53
N ASP A 37 -10.32 -4.43 -2.22
CA ASP A 37 -9.01 -4.03 -1.69
C ASP A 37 -8.06 -5.25 -1.60
N SER A 38 -8.51 -6.47 -1.92
CA SER A 38 -7.66 -7.65 -1.93
C SER A 38 -6.59 -7.55 -3.02
N GLY A 39 -5.38 -8.00 -2.71
CA GLY A 39 -4.26 -7.99 -3.65
C GLY A 39 -2.89 -8.02 -2.97
N VAL A 40 -1.85 -7.86 -3.78
CA VAL A 40 -0.46 -7.79 -3.29
C VAL A 40 -0.09 -6.33 -3.03
N TYR A 41 0.13 -6.01 -1.77
CA TYR A 41 0.59 -4.70 -1.31
C TYR A 41 2.10 -4.71 -1.27
N GLN A 42 2.71 -3.65 -1.81
CA GLN A 42 4.16 -3.49 -1.84
C GLN A 42 4.54 -2.17 -1.19
N CYS A 43 5.47 -2.22 -0.25
CA CYS A 43 6.12 -1.02 0.29
C CYS A 43 7.58 -0.97 -0.16
N ARG A 44 8.09 0.25 -0.30
CA ARG A 44 9.48 0.52 -0.62
C ARG A 44 10.00 1.58 0.35
N LEU A 45 11.12 1.29 1.00
CA LEU A 45 11.85 2.30 1.75
C LEU A 45 12.52 3.23 0.74
N GLU A 46 12.27 4.53 0.86
CA GLU A 46 13.00 5.53 0.08
C GLU A 46 14.46 5.53 0.54
N THR A 47 15.31 4.92 -0.28
CA THR A 47 16.76 5.06 -0.19
C THR A 47 17.20 6.00 -1.30
N ASP A 48 18.39 6.59 -1.15
CA ASP A 48 18.99 7.34 -2.25
C ASP A 48 18.94 6.46 -3.54
N PRO A 49 18.53 7.00 -4.70
CA PRO A 49 18.32 6.23 -5.92
C PRO A 49 19.52 5.38 -6.34
N LEU A 50 20.74 5.79 -5.97
CA LEU A 50 21.98 5.05 -6.19
C LEU A 50 22.05 3.74 -5.39
N PHE A 51 21.24 3.62 -4.34
CA PHE A 51 21.16 2.50 -3.41
C PHE A 51 19.78 1.82 -3.43
N SER A 52 19.05 1.90 -4.55
CA SER A 52 17.82 1.13 -4.76
C SER A 52 18.12 -0.38 -4.83
N LEU A 53 18.19 -1.03 -3.67
CA LEU A 53 18.40 -2.47 -3.54
C LEU A 53 17.07 -3.21 -3.51
N LYS A 54 17.00 -4.44 -4.03
CA LYS A 54 15.81 -5.31 -3.86
C LYS A 54 15.41 -5.48 -2.38
N ALA A 55 16.38 -5.39 -1.47
CA ALA A 55 16.18 -5.45 -0.02
C ALA A 55 15.40 -4.26 0.55
N SER A 56 15.25 -3.13 -0.17
CA SER A 56 14.45 -1.99 0.30
C SER A 56 12.96 -2.13 0.00
N THR A 57 12.53 -3.29 -0.48
CA THR A 57 11.15 -3.56 -0.91
C THR A 57 10.59 -4.76 -0.16
N ALA A 58 9.38 -4.65 0.38
CA ALA A 58 8.65 -5.76 0.97
C ALA A 58 7.25 -5.85 0.35
N SER A 59 6.74 -7.07 0.22
CA SER A 59 5.40 -7.35 -0.31
C SER A 59 4.62 -8.21 0.66
N VAL A 60 3.31 -7.98 0.74
CA VAL A 60 2.37 -8.75 1.54
C VAL A 60 1.08 -8.97 0.76
N GLU A 61 0.51 -10.16 0.83
CA GLU A 61 -0.80 -10.46 0.25
C GLU A 61 -1.91 -10.14 1.26
N LEU A 62 -2.90 -9.35 0.84
CA LEU A 62 -4.10 -9.04 1.59
C LEU A 62 -5.30 -9.72 0.93
N LEU A 63 -6.02 -10.53 1.71
CA LEU A 63 -7.29 -11.10 1.31
C LEU A 63 -8.40 -10.59 2.23
N VAL A 64 -9.41 -9.94 1.65
CA VAL A 64 -10.57 -9.41 2.38
C VAL A 64 -11.79 -10.24 2.02
N ILE A 65 -12.35 -10.93 3.02
CA ILE A 65 -13.51 -11.80 2.86
C ILE A 65 -14.70 -11.16 3.58
N VAL A 66 -15.86 -11.13 2.93
CA VAL A 66 -17.12 -10.74 3.58
C VAL A 66 -17.59 -11.91 4.45
N GLY A 67 -17.45 -11.77 5.76
CA GLY A 67 -18.11 -12.66 6.69
C GLY A 67 -19.59 -12.30 6.79
N GLN A 68 -20.48 -13.28 6.59
CA GLN A 68 -21.84 -13.15 7.10
C GLN A 68 -21.78 -13.44 8.60
N LEU A 69 -22.11 -12.46 9.44
CA LEU A 69 -22.44 -12.71 10.83
C LEU A 69 -23.78 -13.46 10.83
N THR A 70 -23.73 -14.79 10.86
CA THR A 70 -24.91 -15.61 11.11
C THR A 70 -25.34 -15.33 12.55
N SER A 71 -26.48 -14.65 12.71
CA SER A 71 -27.16 -14.47 14.00
C SER A 71 -27.87 -15.75 14.45
#